data_AF-A0A4U8UT90-F1
#
_entry.id   AF-A0A4U8UT90-F1
#
_cell.length_a   1.000
_cell.length_b   1.000
_cell.length_c   1.000
_cell.angle_alpha   90.00
_cell.angle_beta   90.00
_cell.angle_gamma   90.00
#
_symmetry.space_group_name_H-M   'P 1'
#
loop_
_entity.id
_entity.type
_entity.pdbx_description
1 polymer ?
#
loop_
_entity_poly.entity_id
_entity_poly.type
_entity_poly.pdbx_seq_one_letter_code
_entity_poly.pdbx_strand_id
1 'polypeptide(L)'
;MNGFDFLEDYILRIPVEHSQKALQLLVVCDKWDLQGARDTITKELALKNLDKKCYPNAIMWALRHGNSALISAIVTETMENVDTKELLMVGNCLKCSGNLYFTCPELVFLRSYYEFLLYVSENKWESASDKLSVLLSNNSVPAFLYTPILDAMINCITYQDLDIASVAVGVSQAIEKLRSAITRSAIRVSNKKEILKKLSHLDYLLSDGLIFKDLMNA
;
A
#
# COMPACT_ATOMS: atom_id res chain seq x y z
N MET A 1 -22.07 -15.17 -36.05
CA MET A 1 -21.08 -15.93 -35.27
C MET A 1 -19.98 -16.35 -36.21
N ASN A 2 -18.82 -15.71 -36.10
CA ASN A 2 -17.62 -16.06 -36.83
C ASN A 2 -16.84 -17.14 -36.02
N GLY A 3 -15.82 -17.78 -36.62
CA GLY A 3 -15.08 -18.85 -35.94
C GLY A 3 -14.30 -18.40 -34.70
N PHE A 4 -14.03 -17.10 -34.58
CA PHE A 4 -13.36 -16.49 -33.42
C PHE A 4 -14.33 -16.36 -32.22
N ASP A 5 -15.60 -16.02 -32.45
CA ASP A 5 -16.63 -16.00 -31.39
C ASP A 5 -16.77 -17.38 -30.71
N PHE A 6 -16.70 -18.47 -31.49
CA PHE A 6 -16.74 -19.83 -30.95
C PHE A 6 -15.49 -20.20 -30.14
N LEU A 7 -14.33 -19.69 -30.57
CA LEU A 7 -13.07 -19.92 -29.87
C LEU A 7 -13.06 -19.17 -28.53
N GLU A 8 -13.57 -17.93 -28.49
CA GLU A 8 -13.74 -17.17 -27.24
C GLU A 8 -14.69 -17.88 -26.28
N ASP A 9 -15.89 -18.28 -26.73
CA ASP A 9 -16.86 -18.99 -25.88
C ASP A 9 -16.30 -20.34 -25.38
N TYR A 10 -15.54 -21.05 -26.21
CA TYR A 10 -14.87 -22.28 -25.78
C TYR A 10 -13.81 -22.02 -24.70
N ILE A 11 -12.96 -21.00 -24.88
CA ILE A 11 -11.92 -20.63 -23.91
C ILE A 11 -12.53 -20.24 -22.57
N LEU A 12 -13.63 -19.47 -22.58
CA LEU A 12 -14.34 -19.05 -21.36
C LEU A 12 -14.97 -20.21 -20.59
N ARG A 13 -15.28 -21.33 -21.25
CA ARG A 13 -15.80 -22.54 -20.59
C ARG A 13 -14.72 -23.40 -19.94
N ILE A 14 -13.43 -23.14 -20.20
CA ILE A 14 -12.34 -23.92 -19.61
C ILE A 14 -12.21 -23.52 -18.13
N PRO A 15 -12.33 -24.46 -17.18
CA PRO A 15 -12.23 -24.14 -15.77
C PRO A 15 -10.82 -23.69 -15.41
N VAL A 16 -10.67 -22.41 -15.08
CA VAL A 16 -9.39 -21.83 -14.67
C VAL A 16 -9.22 -21.97 -13.16
N GLU A 17 -8.76 -23.15 -12.75
CA GLU A 17 -8.52 -23.47 -11.34
C GLU A 17 -7.11 -23.10 -10.87
N HIS A 18 -6.15 -23.06 -11.81
CA HIS A 18 -4.73 -22.88 -11.52
C HIS A 18 -4.10 -21.76 -12.37
N SER A 19 -3.23 -20.97 -11.74
CA SER A 19 -2.53 -19.85 -12.37
C SER A 19 -1.72 -20.27 -13.61
N GLN A 20 -1.20 -21.50 -13.66
CA GLN A 20 -0.43 -21.98 -14.81
C GLN A 20 -1.30 -22.20 -16.06
N LYS A 21 -2.48 -22.81 -15.89
CA LYS A 21 -3.45 -22.98 -16.98
C LYS A 21 -3.97 -21.63 -17.47
N ALA A 22 -4.23 -20.71 -16.54
CA ALA A 22 -4.60 -19.34 -16.86
C ALA A 22 -3.57 -18.66 -17.76
N LEU A 23 -2.29 -18.74 -17.40
CA LEU A 23 -1.21 -18.14 -18.18
C LEU A 23 -1.11 -18.73 -19.58
N GLN A 24 -1.29 -20.04 -19.73
CA GLN A 24 -1.31 -20.69 -21.05
C GLN A 24 -2.49 -20.21 -21.89
N LEU A 25 -3.68 -20.04 -21.29
CA LEU A 25 -4.84 -19.49 -21.98
C LEU A 25 -4.61 -18.04 -22.41
N LEU A 26 -3.97 -17.20 -21.58
CA LEU A 26 -3.62 -15.84 -21.98
C LEU A 26 -2.68 -15.82 -23.20
N VAL A 27 -1.70 -16.71 -23.28
CA VAL A 27 -0.83 -16.83 -24.46
C VAL A 27 -1.64 -17.16 -25.72
N VAL A 28 -2.67 -18.01 -25.60
CA VAL A 28 -3.59 -18.31 -26.71
C VAL A 28 -4.43 -17.09 -27.06
N CYS A 29 -5.00 -16.39 -26.08
CA CYS A 29 -5.77 -15.18 -26.32
C CYS A 29 -4.94 -14.09 -27.00
N ASP A 30 -3.72 -13.84 -26.53
CA ASP A 30 -2.80 -12.86 -27.10
C ASP A 30 -2.40 -13.25 -28.54
N LYS A 31 -2.20 -14.54 -28.82
CA LYS A 31 -1.83 -15.04 -30.16
C LYS A 31 -2.95 -14.84 -31.19
N TRP A 32 -4.20 -14.93 -30.77
CA TRP A 32 -5.37 -14.86 -31.65
C TRP A 32 -6.17 -13.56 -31.51
N ASP A 33 -5.62 -12.57 -30.79
CA ASP A 33 -6.23 -11.27 -30.50
C ASP A 33 -7.63 -11.35 -29.85
N LEU A 34 -7.80 -12.32 -28.94
CA LEU A 34 -9.06 -12.58 -28.21
C LEU A 34 -9.11 -11.75 -26.92
N GLN A 35 -9.18 -10.42 -27.06
CA GLN A 35 -9.11 -9.51 -25.91
C GLN A 35 -10.30 -9.68 -24.95
N GLY A 36 -11.51 -10.00 -25.47
CA GLY A 36 -12.69 -10.21 -24.63
C GLY A 36 -12.53 -11.41 -23.70
N ALA A 37 -12.02 -12.53 -24.22
CA ALA A 37 -11.70 -13.71 -23.43
C ALA A 37 -10.57 -13.44 -22.43
N ARG A 38 -9.52 -12.72 -22.85
CA ARG A 38 -8.38 -12.32 -22.00
C ARG A 38 -8.81 -11.49 -20.79
N ASP A 39 -9.61 -10.46 -21.02
CA ASP A 39 -10.10 -9.56 -19.99
C ASP A 39 -11.01 -10.30 -19.01
N THR A 40 -11.88 -11.17 -19.52
CA THR A 40 -12.77 -11.98 -18.67
C THR A 40 -11.97 -12.92 -17.76
N ILE A 41 -11.01 -13.68 -18.31
CA ILE A 41 -10.15 -14.59 -17.53
C ILE A 41 -9.37 -13.82 -16.46
N THR A 42 -8.73 -12.71 -16.82
CA THR A 42 -7.93 -11.94 -15.87
C THR A 42 -8.78 -11.30 -14.78
N LYS A 43 -9.98 -10.78 -15.11
CA LYS A 43 -10.94 -10.24 -14.15
C LYS A 43 -11.43 -11.30 -13.18
N GLU A 44 -11.89 -12.43 -13.68
CA GLU A 44 -12.40 -13.53 -12.84
C GLU A 44 -11.33 -14.04 -11.88
N LEU A 45 -10.09 -14.19 -12.34
CA LEU A 45 -9.00 -14.61 -11.48
C LEU A 45 -8.62 -13.56 -10.44
N ALA A 46 -8.66 -12.27 -10.80
CA ALA A 46 -8.43 -11.20 -9.85
C ALA A 46 -9.47 -11.24 -8.71
N LEU A 47 -10.76 -11.31 -9.06
CA LEU A 47 -11.86 -11.37 -8.09
C LEU A 47 -11.84 -12.68 -7.27
N LYS A 48 -11.63 -13.82 -7.91
CA LYS A 48 -11.54 -15.13 -7.22
C LYS A 48 -10.40 -15.20 -6.22
N ASN A 49 -9.24 -14.58 -6.52
CA ASN A 49 -8.14 -14.50 -5.57
C ASN A 49 -8.43 -13.48 -4.45
N LEU A 50 -9.15 -12.39 -4.76
CA LEU A 50 -9.60 -11.43 -3.76
C LEU A 50 -10.56 -12.09 -2.75
N ASP A 51 -11.54 -12.85 -3.22
CA ASP A 51 -12.50 -13.59 -2.37
C ASP A 51 -11.80 -14.59 -1.45
N LYS A 52 -10.70 -15.18 -1.93
CA LYS A 52 -9.83 -16.09 -1.16
C LYS A 52 -8.83 -15.37 -0.27
N LYS A 53 -8.86 -14.03 -0.18
CA LYS A 53 -7.88 -13.19 0.52
C LYS A 53 -6.44 -13.43 0.09
N CYS A 54 -6.24 -13.93 -1.13
CA CYS A 54 -4.93 -14.13 -1.74
C CYS A 54 -4.49 -12.83 -2.42
N TYR A 55 -4.30 -11.76 -1.63
CA TYR A 55 -4.07 -10.40 -2.11
C TYR A 55 -2.93 -10.24 -3.13
N PRO A 56 -1.75 -10.87 -2.96
CA PRO A 56 -0.67 -10.74 -3.96
C PRO A 56 -1.11 -11.24 -5.34
N ASN A 57 -1.81 -12.38 -5.38
CA ASN A 57 -2.31 -12.95 -6.63
C ASN A 57 -3.44 -12.11 -7.22
N ALA A 58 -4.34 -11.59 -6.38
CA ALA A 58 -5.42 -10.71 -6.82
C ALA A 58 -4.87 -9.46 -7.53
N ILE A 59 -3.89 -8.78 -6.90
CA ILE A 59 -3.21 -7.61 -7.48
C ILE A 59 -2.51 -7.99 -8.78
N MET A 60 -1.79 -9.11 -8.82
CA MET A 60 -1.10 -9.58 -10.03
C MET A 60 -2.05 -9.82 -11.21
N TRP A 61 -3.22 -10.42 -10.98
CA TRP A 61 -4.23 -10.62 -12.02
C TRP A 61 -4.89 -9.31 -12.45
N ALA A 62 -5.14 -8.40 -11.52
CA ALA A 62 -5.64 -7.05 -11.82
C ALA A 62 -4.65 -6.26 -12.70
N LEU A 63 -3.35 -6.35 -12.41
CA LEU A 63 -2.30 -5.70 -13.20
C LEU A 63 -2.20 -6.29 -14.61
N ARG A 64 -2.42 -7.62 -14.76
CA ARG A 64 -2.48 -8.26 -16.09
C ARG A 64 -3.70 -7.86 -16.90
N HIS A 65 -4.83 -7.61 -16.22
CA HIS A 65 -6.02 -7.03 -16.84
C HIS A 65 -5.76 -5.59 -17.31
N GLY A 66 -5.01 -4.80 -16.52
CA GLY A 66 -4.64 -3.43 -16.88
C GLY A 66 -5.76 -2.38 -16.70
N ASN A 67 -6.92 -2.76 -16.15
CA ASN A 67 -7.97 -1.80 -15.82
C ASN A 67 -7.66 -1.08 -14.50
N SER A 68 -7.44 0.23 -14.58
CA SER A 68 -7.05 1.07 -13.43
C SER A 68 -8.07 1.04 -12.29
N ALA A 69 -9.38 0.98 -12.60
CA ALA A 69 -10.42 0.93 -11.58
C ALA A 69 -10.42 -0.41 -10.83
N LEU A 70 -10.20 -1.53 -11.55
CA LEU A 70 -10.08 -2.85 -10.92
C LEU A 70 -8.82 -2.93 -10.03
N ILE A 71 -7.70 -2.39 -10.51
CA ILE A 71 -6.45 -2.33 -9.74
C ILE A 71 -6.65 -1.47 -8.48
N SER A 72 -7.19 -0.27 -8.61
CA SER A 72 -7.46 0.65 -7.50
C SER A 72 -8.37 0.00 -6.45
N ALA A 73 -9.47 -0.65 -6.88
CA ALA A 73 -10.39 -1.33 -5.97
C ALA A 73 -9.71 -2.46 -5.18
N ILE A 74 -8.96 -3.33 -5.85
CA ILE A 74 -8.26 -4.45 -5.20
C ILE A 74 -7.15 -3.97 -4.27
N VAL A 75 -6.39 -2.94 -4.67
CA VAL A 75 -5.33 -2.37 -3.83
C VAL A 75 -5.91 -1.71 -2.59
N THR A 76 -7.02 -0.97 -2.73
CA THR A 76 -7.72 -0.36 -1.60
C THR A 76 -8.25 -1.43 -0.64
N GLU A 77 -8.96 -2.43 -1.15
CA GLU A 77 -9.46 -3.57 -0.37
C GLU A 77 -8.31 -4.30 0.36
N THR A 78 -7.16 -4.47 -0.30
CA THR A 78 -5.97 -5.06 0.32
C THR A 78 -5.48 -4.22 1.48
N MET A 79 -5.31 -2.90 1.28
CA MET A 79 -4.81 -2.02 2.33
C MET A 79 -5.78 -1.88 3.52
N GLU A 80 -7.08 -2.02 3.30
CA GLU A 80 -8.10 -1.92 4.36
C GLU A 80 -8.20 -3.19 5.22
N ASN A 81 -7.91 -4.36 4.66
CA ASN A 81 -8.18 -5.65 5.30
C ASN A 81 -6.94 -6.38 5.83
N VAL A 82 -5.75 -5.82 5.62
CA VAL A 82 -4.47 -6.49 5.85
C VAL A 82 -3.64 -5.70 6.87
N ASP A 83 -2.96 -6.39 7.78
CA ASP A 83 -2.09 -5.73 8.75
C ASP A 83 -0.72 -5.32 8.15
N THR A 84 0.11 -4.61 8.92
CA THR A 84 1.41 -4.13 8.43
C THR A 84 2.40 -5.25 8.11
N LYS A 85 2.33 -6.40 8.78
CA LYS A 85 3.20 -7.56 8.53
C LYS A 85 2.79 -8.29 7.26
N GLU A 86 1.49 -8.50 7.09
CA GLU A 86 0.94 -9.10 5.89
C GLU A 86 1.15 -8.18 4.67
N LEU A 87 1.07 -6.85 4.83
CA LEU A 87 1.41 -5.88 3.78
C LEU A 87 2.87 -5.97 3.34
N LEU A 88 3.81 -6.23 4.25
CA LEU A 88 5.20 -6.52 3.90
C LEU A 88 5.33 -7.80 3.07
N MET A 89 4.56 -8.86 3.40
CA MET A 89 4.52 -10.07 2.58
C MET A 89 3.96 -9.79 1.18
N VAL A 90 2.87 -9.02 1.10
CA VAL A 90 2.28 -8.60 -0.18
C VAL A 90 3.31 -7.85 -1.04
N GLY A 91 3.98 -6.86 -0.46
CA GLY A 91 5.00 -6.09 -1.17
C GLY A 91 6.20 -6.92 -1.63
N ASN A 92 6.65 -7.89 -0.82
CA ASN A 92 7.72 -8.82 -1.21
C ASN A 92 7.31 -9.67 -2.42
N CYS A 93 6.09 -10.21 -2.44
CA CYS A 93 5.58 -10.98 -3.57
C CYS A 93 5.46 -10.12 -4.85
N LEU A 94 5.05 -8.86 -4.72
CA LEU A 94 4.94 -7.94 -5.85
C LEU A 94 6.32 -7.50 -6.37
N LYS A 95 7.32 -7.33 -5.51
CA LYS A 95 8.70 -7.00 -5.90
C LYS A 95 9.33 -8.07 -6.79
N CYS A 96 9.05 -9.35 -6.51
CA CYS A 96 9.51 -10.47 -7.33
C CYS A 96 8.87 -10.51 -8.72
N SER A 97 7.79 -9.74 -8.95
CA SER A 97 6.95 -9.87 -10.15
C SER A 97 7.31 -8.91 -11.30
N GLY A 98 8.42 -8.16 -11.18
CA GLY A 98 8.94 -7.28 -12.24
C GLY A 98 8.15 -5.98 -12.39
N ASN A 99 8.78 -4.95 -12.98
CA ASN A 99 8.25 -3.60 -13.17
C ASN A 99 6.90 -3.58 -13.89
N LEU A 100 5.82 -3.75 -13.13
CA LEU A 100 4.46 -3.46 -13.57
C LEU A 100 4.34 -1.94 -13.51
N TYR A 101 4.17 -1.31 -14.68
CA TYR A 101 4.01 0.13 -14.82
C TYR A 101 2.94 0.61 -13.83
N PHE A 102 3.37 1.33 -12.79
CA PHE A 102 2.49 1.83 -11.74
C PHE A 102 1.64 2.96 -12.32
N THR A 103 0.49 2.61 -12.89
CA THR A 103 -0.40 3.58 -13.56
C THR A 103 -1.43 4.20 -12.60
N CYS A 104 -1.76 3.54 -11.47
CA CYS A 104 -2.72 4.07 -10.51
C CYS A 104 -2.05 4.62 -9.22
N PRO A 105 -2.58 5.73 -8.66
CA PRO A 105 -2.05 6.36 -7.45
C PRO A 105 -1.96 5.42 -6.23
N GLU A 106 -2.92 4.50 -6.08
CA GLU A 106 -3.01 3.59 -4.95
C GLU A 106 -1.87 2.57 -4.95
N LEU A 107 -1.45 2.10 -6.13
CA LEU A 107 -0.32 1.18 -6.27
C LEU A 107 1.02 1.89 -6.03
N VAL A 108 1.13 3.16 -6.46
CA VAL A 108 2.30 4.02 -6.17
C VAL A 108 2.40 4.27 -4.66
N PHE A 109 1.26 4.54 -4.01
CA PHE A 109 1.17 4.69 -2.57
C PHE A 109 1.55 3.38 -1.87
N LEU A 110 0.95 2.25 -2.24
CA LEU A 110 1.25 0.93 -1.67
C LEU A 110 2.74 0.61 -1.73
N ARG A 111 3.40 0.86 -2.87
CA ARG A 111 4.85 0.68 -3.01
C ARG A 111 5.63 1.57 -2.05
N SER A 112 5.28 2.86 -2.00
CA SER A 112 5.98 3.81 -1.15
C SER A 112 5.79 3.51 0.34
N TYR A 113 4.60 3.01 0.71
CA TYR A 113 4.29 2.57 2.06
C TYR A 113 5.02 1.28 2.43
N TYR A 114 5.10 0.31 1.51
CA TYR A 114 5.94 -0.88 1.67
C TYR A 114 7.42 -0.51 1.86
N GLU A 115 7.97 0.43 1.06
CA GLU A 115 9.35 0.89 1.22
C GLU A 115 9.57 1.54 2.61
N PHE A 116 8.61 2.31 3.10
CA PHE A 116 8.62 2.83 4.46
C PHE A 116 8.64 1.70 5.50
N LEU A 117 7.73 0.72 5.40
CA LEU A 117 7.69 -0.42 6.32
C LEU A 117 8.98 -1.25 6.29
N LEU A 118 9.63 -1.35 5.13
CA LEU A 118 10.92 -2.02 4.99
C LEU A 118 12.01 -1.25 5.74
N TYR A 119 12.11 0.07 5.56
CA TYR A 119 13.10 0.88 6.29
C TYR A 119 12.86 0.86 7.81
N VAL A 120 11.60 0.87 8.24
CA VAL A 120 11.20 0.67 9.65
C VAL A 120 11.69 -0.69 10.15
N SER A 121 11.51 -1.76 9.37
CA SER A 121 11.97 -3.12 9.76
C SER A 121 13.49 -3.26 9.78
N GLU A 122 14.21 -2.46 8.98
CA GLU A 122 15.67 -2.46 8.87
C GLU A 122 16.34 -1.45 9.82
N ASN A 123 15.58 -0.74 10.66
CA ASN A 123 16.06 0.34 11.54
C ASN A 123 16.77 1.50 10.78
N LYS A 124 16.39 1.76 9.52
CA LYS A 124 16.96 2.82 8.68
C LYS A 124 16.09 4.08 8.75
N TRP A 125 16.17 4.79 9.86
CA TRP A 125 15.23 5.85 10.22
C TRP A 125 15.32 7.13 9.40
N GLU A 126 16.53 7.55 9.03
CA GLU A 126 16.71 8.71 8.16
C GLU A 126 15.96 8.51 6.84
N SER A 127 16.15 7.34 6.21
CA SER A 127 15.46 6.96 4.99
C SER A 127 13.95 6.75 5.18
N ALA A 128 13.53 6.20 6.32
CA ALA A 128 12.10 6.05 6.63
C ALA A 128 11.40 7.40 6.77
N SER A 129 12.04 8.36 7.45
CA SER A 129 11.53 9.73 7.68
C SER A 129 11.41 10.51 6.38
N ASP A 130 12.43 10.41 5.52
CA ASP A 130 12.40 11.02 4.18
C ASP A 130 11.27 10.42 3.34
N LYS A 131 11.15 9.09 3.34
CA LYS A 131 10.13 8.39 2.56
C LYS A 131 8.71 8.74 3.03
N LEU A 132 8.52 8.83 4.33
CA LEU A 132 7.28 9.26 4.95
C LEU A 132 6.96 10.72 4.61
N SER A 133 7.93 11.61 4.65
CA SER A 133 7.75 13.02 4.27
C SER A 133 7.24 13.13 2.83
N VAL A 134 7.75 12.29 1.92
CA VAL A 134 7.26 12.18 0.54
C VAL A 134 5.84 11.61 0.49
N LEU A 135 5.55 10.53 1.22
CA LEU A 135 4.22 9.92 1.30
C LEU A 135 3.14 10.92 1.73
N LEU A 136 3.44 11.72 2.74
CA LEU A 136 2.52 12.72 3.28
C LEU A 136 2.37 13.94 2.37
N SER A 137 3.45 14.35 1.70
CA SER A 137 3.41 15.51 0.78
C SER A 137 2.55 15.23 -0.45
N ASN A 138 2.45 13.97 -0.89
CA ASN A 138 1.65 13.57 -2.04
C ASN A 138 0.14 13.51 -1.76
N ASN A 139 -0.32 13.81 -0.53
CA ASN A 139 -1.72 13.95 -0.13
C ASN A 139 -2.63 12.74 -0.52
N SER A 140 -2.03 11.58 -0.73
CA SER A 140 -2.68 10.36 -1.25
C SER A 140 -2.81 9.28 -0.19
N VAL A 141 -2.66 9.63 1.09
CA VAL A 141 -2.73 8.67 2.19
C VAL A 141 -4.19 8.38 2.54
N PRO A 142 -4.66 7.12 2.41
CA PRO A 142 -6.00 6.73 2.84
C PRO A 142 -6.19 6.96 4.34
N ALA A 143 -7.38 7.40 4.74
CA ALA A 143 -7.66 7.82 6.11
C ALA A 143 -7.45 6.72 7.16
N PHE A 144 -7.63 5.45 6.78
CA PHE A 144 -7.46 4.30 7.67
C PHE A 144 -5.97 3.99 7.98
N LEU A 145 -5.03 4.46 7.16
CA LEU A 145 -3.60 4.22 7.37
C LEU A 145 -2.93 5.25 8.29
N TYR A 146 -3.61 6.34 8.65
CA TYR A 146 -3.04 7.33 9.56
C TYR A 146 -2.70 6.75 10.94
N THR A 147 -3.59 5.93 11.52
CA THR A 147 -3.34 5.32 12.85
C THR A 147 -2.15 4.35 12.82
N PRO A 148 -2.07 3.36 11.89
CA PRO A 148 -0.90 2.49 11.76
C PRO A 148 0.42 3.23 11.53
N ILE A 149 0.42 4.30 10.73
CA ILE A 149 1.62 5.13 10.49
C ILE A 149 2.06 5.81 11.80
N LEU A 150 1.12 6.41 12.53
CA LEU A 150 1.39 7.06 13.82
C LEU A 150 1.87 6.06 14.88
N ASP A 151 1.30 4.86 14.91
CA ASP A 151 1.74 3.80 15.83
C ASP A 151 3.13 3.29 15.51
N ALA A 152 3.47 3.14 14.23
CA ALA A 152 4.83 2.87 13.82
C ALA A 152 5.75 3.98 14.37
N MET A 153 5.45 5.25 14.13
CA MET A 153 6.26 6.38 14.63
C MET A 153 6.44 6.40 16.15
N ILE A 154 5.34 6.23 16.91
CA ILE A 154 5.37 6.24 18.37
C ILE A 154 6.30 5.14 18.87
N ASN A 155 6.12 3.91 18.36
CA ASN A 155 6.96 2.79 18.75
C ASN A 155 8.43 3.01 18.41
N CYS A 156 8.74 3.76 17.36
CA CYS A 156 10.12 4.06 17.01
C CYS A 156 10.76 5.02 18.02
N ILE A 157 10.03 6.05 18.43
CA ILE A 157 10.52 7.05 19.39
C ILE A 157 10.63 6.45 20.80
N THR A 158 9.69 5.59 21.21
CA THR A 158 9.65 5.05 22.57
C THR A 158 10.56 3.84 22.80
N TYR A 159 10.77 2.96 21.81
CA TYR A 159 11.46 1.69 22.03
C TYR A 159 12.89 1.62 21.49
N GLN A 160 13.33 2.56 20.64
CA GLN A 160 14.62 2.42 19.95
C GLN A 160 15.74 3.38 20.38
N ASP A 161 15.57 4.18 21.44
CA ASP A 161 16.60 5.13 21.94
C ASP A 161 17.30 5.89 20.79
N LEU A 162 16.50 6.29 19.79
CA LEU A 162 17.00 7.04 18.65
C LEU A 162 17.46 8.40 19.12
N ASP A 163 18.57 8.92 18.56
CA ASP A 163 18.96 10.30 18.81
C ASP A 163 17.85 11.22 18.31
N ILE A 164 17.02 11.66 19.26
CA ILE A 164 15.79 12.42 19.06
C ILE A 164 16.09 13.67 18.23
N ALA A 165 17.29 14.24 18.30
CA ALA A 165 17.64 15.42 17.51
C ALA A 165 17.71 15.16 15.99
N SER A 166 18.14 13.97 15.57
CA SER A 166 18.24 13.61 14.14
C SER A 166 16.86 13.33 13.53
N VAL A 167 15.95 12.78 14.33
CA VAL A 167 14.62 12.33 13.90
C VAL A 167 13.54 13.40 14.13
N ALA A 168 13.71 14.26 15.14
CA ALA A 168 12.71 15.23 15.57
C ALA A 168 12.31 16.21 14.46
N VAL A 169 13.23 16.66 13.62
CA VAL A 169 12.91 17.62 12.55
C VAL A 169 12.03 16.96 11.49
N GLY A 170 12.40 15.75 11.04
CA GLY A 170 11.63 15.01 10.01
C GLY A 170 10.27 14.55 10.54
N VAL A 171 10.22 14.04 11.77
CA VAL A 171 8.96 13.63 12.42
C VAL A 171 8.08 14.82 12.74
N SER A 172 8.61 15.95 13.21
CA SER A 172 7.80 17.17 13.45
C SER A 172 7.24 17.73 12.15
N GLN A 173 8.03 17.73 11.07
CA GLN A 173 7.53 18.13 9.74
C GLN A 173 6.46 17.17 9.23
N ALA A 174 6.63 15.86 9.44
CA ALA A 174 5.63 14.86 9.11
C ALA A 174 4.33 15.03 9.93
N ILE A 175 4.45 15.33 11.22
CA ILE A 175 3.33 15.60 12.14
C ILE A 175 2.56 16.85 11.71
N GLU A 176 3.24 17.94 11.36
CA GLU A 176 2.59 19.17 10.88
C GLU A 176 1.93 18.97 9.52
N LYS A 177 2.57 18.22 8.61
CA LYS A 177 1.96 17.81 7.33
C LYS A 177 0.73 16.93 7.56
N LEU A 178 0.81 15.95 8.47
CA LEU A 178 -0.32 15.11 8.89
C LEU A 178 -1.46 15.97 9.45
N ARG A 179 -1.17 16.89 10.35
CA ARG A 179 -2.13 17.83 10.94
C ARG A 179 -2.82 18.68 9.87
N SER A 180 -2.06 19.15 8.88
CA SER A 180 -2.60 19.90 7.74
C SER A 180 -3.48 19.02 6.82
N ALA A 181 -3.08 17.78 6.55
CA ALA A 181 -3.82 16.83 5.73
C ALA A 181 -5.10 16.35 6.43
N ILE A 182 -5.06 16.13 7.74
CA ILE A 182 -6.21 15.80 8.60
C ILE A 182 -7.20 16.97 8.71
N THR A 183 -6.71 18.21 8.69
CA THR A 183 -7.57 19.40 8.70
C THR A 183 -8.25 19.62 7.34
N ARG A 184 -7.58 19.29 6.23
CA ARG A 184 -8.11 19.44 4.86
C ARG A 184 -9.00 18.29 4.43
N SER A 185 -8.64 17.05 4.77
CA SER A 185 -9.49 15.90 4.52
C SER A 185 -10.64 15.94 5.53
N ALA A 186 -11.88 16.01 5.05
CA ALA A 186 -13.05 15.81 5.88
C ALA A 186 -13.10 14.34 6.33
N ILE A 187 -12.15 13.93 7.18
CA ILE A 187 -12.11 12.59 7.76
C ILE A 187 -13.44 12.42 8.49
N ARG A 188 -14.24 11.44 8.05
CA ARG A 188 -15.46 11.01 8.73
C ARG A 188 -15.10 10.54 10.14
N VAL A 189 -15.06 11.52 11.05
CA VAL A 189 -15.26 11.63 12.51
C VAL A 189 -15.06 10.41 13.44
N SER A 190 -14.99 9.15 13.02
CA SER A 190 -14.80 8.03 13.96
C SER A 190 -13.39 8.00 14.59
N ASN A 191 -12.33 8.18 13.79
CA ASN A 191 -10.94 8.02 14.28
C ASN A 191 -10.22 9.33 14.58
N LYS A 192 -10.86 10.49 14.34
CA LYS A 192 -10.23 11.82 14.51
C LYS A 192 -9.73 12.05 15.93
N LYS A 193 -10.48 11.62 16.94
CA LYS A 193 -10.07 11.75 18.36
C LYS A 193 -8.85 10.91 18.69
N GLU A 194 -8.77 9.68 18.16
CA GLU A 194 -7.65 8.80 18.40
C GLU A 194 -6.37 9.31 17.72
N ILE A 195 -6.50 9.76 16.46
CA ILE A 195 -5.41 10.37 15.71
C ILE A 195 -4.89 11.62 16.43
N LEU A 196 -5.77 12.52 16.89
CA LEU A 196 -5.37 13.71 17.66
C LEU A 196 -4.70 13.34 18.99
N LYS A 197 -5.17 12.31 19.68
CA LYS A 197 -4.54 11.82 20.91
C LYS A 197 -3.13 11.29 20.65
N LYS A 198 -2.94 10.50 19.59
CA LYS A 198 -1.62 9.99 19.18
C LYS A 198 -0.67 11.11 18.75
N LEU A 199 -1.18 12.12 18.03
CA LEU A 199 -0.40 13.33 17.70
C LEU A 199 0.03 14.09 18.95
N SER A 200 -0.87 14.28 19.93
CA SER A 200 -0.50 14.94 21.19
C SER A 200 0.54 14.15 22.01
N HIS A 201 0.50 12.82 21.92
CA HIS A 201 1.51 11.98 22.56
C HIS A 201 2.86 12.05 21.86
N LEU A 202 2.89 12.10 20.53
CA LEU A 202 4.10 12.35 19.76
C LEU A 202 4.69 13.73 20.06
N ASP A 203 3.86 14.77 20.11
CA ASP A 203 4.28 16.13 20.49
C ASP A 203 4.94 16.11 21.87
N TYR A 204 4.34 15.41 22.84
CA TYR A 204 4.92 15.24 24.18
C TYR A 204 6.28 14.52 24.14
N LEU A 205 6.38 13.38 23.45
CA LEU A 205 7.64 12.62 23.37
C LEU A 205 8.77 13.40 22.71
N LEU A 206 8.46 14.18 21.67
CA LEU A 206 9.43 15.05 21.01
C LEU A 206 9.85 16.20 21.91
N SER A 207 8.91 16.78 22.67
CA SER A 207 9.17 17.86 23.61
C SER A 207 10.03 17.40 24.79
N ASP A 208 9.70 16.27 25.40
CA ASP A 208 10.42 15.70 26.55
C ASP A 208 11.85 15.28 26.16
N GLY A 209 12.02 14.75 24.94
CA GLY A 209 13.32 14.40 24.37
C GLY A 209 14.20 15.61 24.00
N LEU A 210 13.60 16.72 23.54
CA LEU A 210 14.28 17.99 23.32
C LEU A 210 14.73 18.62 24.65
N ILE A 211 13.86 18.59 25.67
CA ILE A 211 14.18 19.11 27.02
C ILE A 211 15.31 18.30 27.67
N PHE A 212 15.34 16.97 27.50
CA PHE A 212 16.43 16.13 28.00
C PHE A 212 17.79 16.48 27.37
N LYS A 213 17.81 16.93 26.10
CA LYS A 213 19.05 17.33 25.43
C LYS A 213 19.53 18.73 25.83
N ASP A 214 18.62 19.67 26.05
CA ASP A 214 18.96 21.00 26.57
C ASP A 214 19.51 20.93 28.02
N LEU A 215 19.10 19.93 28.80
CA LEU A 215 19.64 19.67 30.14
C LEU A 215 20.98 18.90 30.14
N MET A 216 21.29 18.15 29.08
CA MET A 216 22.55 17.38 28.95
C MET A 216 23.66 18.14 28.21
N ASN A 217 23.32 19.25 27.52
CA ASN A 217 24.27 20.13 26.83
C ASN A 217 24.54 21.46 27.57
N ALA A 218 24.00 21.63 28.78
CA ALA A 218 24.26 22.78 29.67
C ALA A 218 25.21 22.38 30.81
#